data_AF-A0A383AT31-F1
#
_entry.id   AF-A0A383AT31-F1
#
_cell.length_a   1.000
_cell.length_b   1.000
_cell.length_c   1.000
_cell.angle_alpha   90.00
_cell.angle_beta   90.00
_cell.angle_gamma   90.00
#
_symmetry.space_group_name_H-M   'P 1'
#
loop_
_entity.id
_entity.type
_entity.pdbx_description
1 polymer ?
#
loop_
_entity_poly.entity_id
_entity_poly.type
_entity_poly.pdbx_seq_one_letter_code
_entity_poly.pdbx_strand_id
1 'polypeptide(L)'
;MKKTTLLLAIVLLIAGASGTYVYFFIENVDETESVELEVKEDESDTNQTVEENPEDIPVENNGTFFRGLREECLNHKGFERCWLTYVPDSTDETISVPLLLDIHGFGVNSHNQMNHTGMDKIAEENNAIVLFPQGYGNSWNFGVCCGDSKDNDINDVNFIRFLINHSQEEFPIDSNRVYLTGWSNGCAM
;
A
#
# COMPACT_ATOMS: atom_id res chain seq x y z
N MET A 1 33.52 49.02 -31.94
CA MET A 1 32.08 48.89 -31.66
C MET A 1 31.91 48.10 -30.37
N LYS A 2 31.39 48.72 -29.31
CA LYS A 2 31.06 48.06 -28.02
C LYS A 2 29.70 47.37 -28.13
N LYS A 3 29.52 46.28 -27.38
CA LYS A 3 28.30 45.77 -26.68
C LYS A 3 28.31 44.23 -26.70
N THR A 4 27.98 43.46 -25.66
CA THR A 4 27.64 43.66 -24.24
C THR A 4 27.48 42.23 -23.69
N THR A 5 28.11 41.90 -22.57
CA THR A 5 27.88 40.64 -21.84
C THR A 5 26.50 40.68 -21.21
N LEU A 6 25.67 39.65 -21.41
CA LEU A 6 24.38 39.49 -20.74
C LEU A 6 24.53 38.45 -19.62
N LEU A 7 24.57 38.93 -18.38
CA LEU A 7 24.26 38.15 -17.20
C LEU A 7 22.77 37.78 -17.26
N LEU A 8 22.45 36.48 -17.19
CA LEU A 8 21.10 36.05 -16.88
C LEU A 8 20.98 35.94 -15.36
N ALA A 9 20.31 36.91 -14.76
CA ALA A 9 19.93 36.91 -13.35
C ALA A 9 18.80 35.91 -13.13
N ILE A 10 19.00 35.02 -12.17
CA ILE A 10 17.98 34.16 -11.58
C ILE A 10 16.99 35.06 -10.85
N VAL A 11 15.71 35.00 -11.23
CA VAL A 11 14.61 35.56 -10.44
C VAL A 11 13.70 34.40 -10.05
N LEU A 12 13.78 34.04 -8.77
CA LEU A 12 12.77 33.27 -8.06
C LEU A 12 11.43 34.01 -8.11
N LEU A 13 10.37 33.29 -8.49
CA LEU A 13 8.99 33.66 -8.19
C LEU A 13 8.41 32.59 -7.27
N ILE A 14 8.14 32.99 -6.04
CA ILE A 14 7.38 32.24 -5.04
C ILE A 14 5.92 32.72 -5.12
N ALA A 15 5.01 31.77 -4.90
CA ALA A 15 3.61 31.87 -4.49
C ALA A 15 2.52 31.80 -5.58
N GLY A 16 1.62 30.82 -5.41
CA GLY A 16 0.18 31.08 -5.40
C GLY A 16 -0.70 30.22 -6.31
N ALA A 17 -1.35 29.22 -5.71
CA ALA A 17 -2.74 28.78 -5.93
C ALA A 17 -3.34 28.75 -7.35
N SER A 18 -3.60 27.54 -7.86
CA SER A 18 -4.80 27.13 -8.62
C SER A 18 -4.65 25.63 -8.92
N GLY A 19 -5.41 24.70 -8.35
CA GLY A 19 -6.86 24.60 -8.52
C GLY A 19 -7.16 23.87 -9.83
N THR A 20 -6.94 22.54 -9.88
CA THR A 20 -7.32 21.72 -11.04
C THR A 20 -8.36 20.68 -10.63
N TYR A 21 -9.49 20.76 -11.34
CA TYR A 21 -10.74 20.06 -11.12
C TYR A 21 -10.64 18.55 -11.40
N VAL A 22 -11.22 17.74 -10.51
CA VAL A 22 -11.46 16.31 -10.75
C VAL A 22 -12.87 16.16 -11.32
N TYR A 23 -12.98 15.55 -12.49
CA TYR A 23 -14.25 15.08 -13.05
C TYR A 23 -14.50 13.65 -12.56
N PHE A 24 -15.63 13.41 -11.90
CA PHE A 24 -16.10 12.06 -11.56
C PHE A 24 -17.07 11.57 -12.63
N PHE A 25 -16.78 10.40 -13.20
CA PHE A 25 -17.76 9.59 -13.93
C PHE A 25 -18.07 8.37 -13.06
N ILE A 26 -19.34 8.18 -12.72
CA ILE A 26 -19.84 7.00 -12.02
C ILE A 26 -20.44 6.09 -13.08
N GLU A 27 -19.83 4.93 -13.32
CA GLU A 27 -20.46 3.83 -14.02
C GLU A 27 -20.69 2.69 -13.02
N ASN A 28 -21.96 2.29 -12.88
CA ASN A 28 -22.37 1.12 -12.13
C ASN A 28 -22.06 -0.12 -12.97
N VAL A 29 -21.43 -1.13 -12.38
CA VAL A 29 -21.34 -2.46 -12.98
C VAL A 29 -21.80 -3.48 -11.94
N ASP A 30 -22.83 -4.23 -12.35
CA ASP A 30 -23.53 -5.27 -11.60
C ASP A 30 -22.61 -6.43 -11.20
N GLU A 31 -22.92 -7.01 -10.03
CA GLU A 31 -22.41 -8.28 -9.51
C GLU A 31 -22.79 -9.45 -10.43
N THR A 32 -21.86 -10.39 -10.63
CA THR A 32 -21.99 -11.84 -10.33
C THR A 32 -20.93 -12.63 -11.08
N GLU A 33 -19.99 -13.27 -10.37
CA GLU A 33 -19.53 -14.62 -10.74
C GLU A 33 -18.81 -15.28 -9.54
N SER A 34 -19.29 -16.45 -9.14
CA SER A 34 -18.72 -17.29 -8.09
C SER A 34 -17.64 -18.20 -8.68
N VAL A 35 -16.45 -18.26 -8.07
CA VAL A 35 -15.36 -19.15 -8.48
C VAL A 35 -15.17 -20.25 -7.44
N GLU A 36 -15.20 -21.50 -7.92
CA GLU A 36 -15.03 -22.74 -7.18
C GLU A 36 -13.54 -23.05 -7.00
N LEU A 37 -13.10 -23.36 -5.77
CA LEU A 37 -11.72 -23.68 -5.43
C LEU A 37 -11.51 -25.21 -5.43
N GLU A 38 -10.65 -25.71 -6.32
CA GLU A 38 -10.13 -27.09 -6.26
C GLU A 38 -8.84 -27.13 -5.42
N VAL A 39 -8.85 -27.84 -4.29
CA VAL A 39 -7.65 -28.20 -3.53
C VAL A 39 -7.21 -29.60 -3.96
N LYS A 40 -5.93 -29.74 -4.35
CA LYS A 40 -5.30 -31.05 -4.60
C LYS A 40 -4.50 -31.46 -3.36
N GLU A 41 -4.89 -32.59 -2.77
CA GLU A 41 -4.13 -33.29 -1.73
C GLU A 41 -3.12 -34.25 -2.38
N ASP A 42 -1.84 -34.14 -2.03
CA ASP A 42 -0.82 -35.13 -2.35
C ASP A 42 -0.49 -35.91 -1.07
N GLU A 43 -0.78 -37.22 -1.07
CA GLU A 43 -0.40 -38.20 -0.04
C GLU A 43 1.08 -38.59 -0.17
N SER A 44 1.80 -38.65 0.95
CA SER A 44 3.05 -39.40 1.07
C SER A 44 3.22 -39.91 2.50
N ASP A 45 2.91 -41.20 2.69
CA ASP A 45 3.18 -41.98 3.90
C ASP A 45 4.69 -42.17 4.15
N THR A 46 5.14 -41.99 5.41
CA THR A 46 5.52 -43.12 6.29
C THR A 46 6.14 -42.67 7.63
N ASN A 47 5.40 -42.97 8.71
CA ASN A 47 5.82 -43.37 10.06
C ASN A 47 7.16 -42.92 10.65
N GLN A 48 7.07 -41.98 11.60
CA GLN A 48 7.84 -42.07 12.84
C GLN A 48 6.98 -41.58 14.02
N THR A 49 6.68 -42.49 14.94
CA THR A 49 5.94 -42.23 16.18
C THR A 49 6.78 -41.41 17.15
N VAL A 50 6.35 -40.18 17.40
CA VAL A 50 6.73 -39.39 18.58
C VAL A 50 5.41 -39.03 19.28
N GLU A 51 5.27 -39.49 20.52
CA GLU A 51 4.16 -39.07 21.39
C GLU A 51 4.34 -37.57 21.70
N GLU A 52 3.54 -36.72 21.06
CA GLU A 52 3.47 -35.30 21.40
C GLU A 52 2.13 -34.96 22.07
N ASN A 53 2.29 -34.25 23.18
CA ASN A 53 1.31 -33.58 24.03
C ASN A 53 0.24 -32.85 23.18
N PRO A 54 -1.06 -32.82 23.55
CA PRO A 54 -2.05 -32.07 22.81
C PRO A 54 -1.90 -30.58 23.13
N GLU A 55 -0.87 -29.94 22.59
CA GLU A 55 -0.74 -28.49 22.55
C GLU A 55 -1.39 -27.99 21.27
N ASP A 56 -2.60 -27.46 21.46
CA ASP A 56 -3.23 -26.40 20.70
C ASP A 56 -3.31 -26.58 19.18
N ILE A 57 -4.40 -27.22 18.75
CA ILE A 57 -5.00 -27.00 17.44
C ILE A 57 -5.16 -25.47 17.27
N PRO A 58 -4.64 -24.83 16.20
CA PRO A 58 -4.89 -23.41 15.99
C PRO A 58 -6.39 -23.22 15.81
N VAL A 59 -7.00 -22.56 16.79
CA VAL A 59 -8.40 -22.19 16.80
C VAL A 59 -8.66 -21.30 15.58
N GLU A 60 -9.60 -21.71 14.73
CA GLU A 60 -10.15 -20.87 13.67
C GLU A 60 -10.51 -19.50 14.24
N ASN A 61 -9.97 -18.44 13.65
CA ASN A 61 -9.98 -17.11 14.24
C ASN A 61 -11.40 -16.52 14.27
N ASN A 62 -12.04 -16.59 15.44
CA ASN A 62 -13.33 -15.99 15.75
C ASN A 62 -13.21 -14.46 15.74
N GLY A 63 -13.73 -13.79 14.71
CA GLY A 63 -14.37 -12.46 14.77
C GLY A 63 -13.70 -11.35 15.60
N THR A 64 -12.37 -11.30 15.67
CA THR A 64 -11.64 -10.25 16.40
C THR A 64 -10.98 -9.27 15.45
N PHE A 65 -11.10 -7.98 15.75
CA PHE A 65 -10.45 -6.90 14.99
C PHE A 65 -8.93 -7.08 14.97
N PHE A 66 -8.37 -7.11 13.77
CA PHE A 66 -6.95 -7.31 13.54
C PHE A 66 -6.11 -6.16 14.10
N ARG A 67 -5.01 -6.51 14.78
CA ARG A 67 -3.97 -5.59 15.27
C ARG A 67 -2.60 -6.19 15.01
N GLY A 68 -1.59 -5.33 14.89
CA GLY A 68 -0.22 -5.71 14.57
C GLY A 68 0.11 -5.60 13.09
N LEU A 69 1.17 -6.31 12.68
CA LEU A 69 1.69 -6.30 11.32
C LEU A 69 1.25 -7.54 10.55
N ARG A 70 0.75 -7.36 9.33
CA ARG A 70 0.53 -8.46 8.38
C ARG A 70 0.92 -8.06 6.96
N GLU A 71 1.25 -9.06 6.17
CA GLU A 71 1.41 -8.95 4.72
C GLU A 71 0.22 -9.57 4.02
N GLU A 72 -0.26 -8.89 2.99
CA GLU A 72 -1.38 -9.33 2.17
C GLU A 72 -1.02 -9.20 0.71
N CYS A 73 -1.53 -10.11 -0.11
CA CYS A 73 -1.37 -10.12 -1.55
C CYS A 73 -2.69 -10.49 -2.21
N LEU A 74 -3.00 -9.87 -3.35
CA LEU A 74 -4.11 -10.30 -4.21
C LEU A 74 -3.83 -10.03 -5.67
N ASN A 75 -4.66 -10.59 -6.54
CA ASN A 75 -4.66 -10.24 -7.96
C ASN A 75 -5.44 -8.93 -8.17
N HIS A 76 -4.75 -7.86 -8.55
CA HIS A 76 -5.35 -6.59 -8.95
C HIS A 76 -5.12 -6.38 -10.45
N LYS A 77 -6.20 -6.49 -11.23
CA LYS A 77 -6.19 -6.24 -12.69
C LYS A 77 -5.16 -7.10 -13.44
N GLY A 78 -5.00 -8.36 -13.05
CA GLY A 78 -4.09 -9.31 -13.69
C GLY A 78 -2.69 -9.35 -13.12
N PHE A 79 -2.38 -8.52 -12.11
CA PHE A 79 -1.08 -8.48 -11.45
C PHE A 79 -1.21 -8.84 -9.98
N GLU A 80 -0.32 -9.69 -9.48
CA GLU A 80 -0.19 -9.88 -8.03
C GLU A 80 0.34 -8.59 -7.41
N ARG A 81 -0.40 -8.06 -6.42
CA ARG A 81 -0.07 -6.85 -5.69
C ARG A 81 -0.10 -7.15 -4.21
N CYS A 82 0.96 -6.77 -3.52
CA CYS A 82 1.11 -6.98 -2.08
C CYS A 82 1.28 -5.67 -1.33
N TRP A 83 1.04 -5.69 -0.03
CA TRP A 83 1.33 -4.59 0.89
C TRP A 83 1.49 -5.11 2.31
N LEU A 84 2.19 -4.34 3.14
CA LEU A 84 2.16 -4.53 4.59
C LEU A 84 1.12 -3.60 5.20
N THR A 85 0.40 -4.09 6.18
CA THR A 85 -0.53 -3.32 7.01
C THR A 85 -0.07 -3.39 8.46
N TYR A 86 0.10 -2.23 9.09
CA TYR A 86 0.31 -2.14 10.53
C TYR A 86 -0.85 -1.40 11.19
N VAL A 87 -1.49 -2.08 12.13
CA VAL A 87 -2.59 -1.55 12.95
C VAL A 87 -2.12 -1.46 14.40
N PRO A 88 -2.07 -0.25 15.00
CA PRO A 88 -1.64 -0.07 16.38
C PRO A 88 -2.45 -0.90 17.37
N ASP A 89 -1.81 -1.37 18.45
CA ASP A 89 -2.47 -2.17 19.49
C ASP A 89 -3.58 -1.37 20.20
N SER A 90 -3.42 -0.04 20.23
CA SER A 90 -4.37 0.92 20.81
C SER A 90 -5.57 1.26 19.92
N THR A 91 -5.63 0.73 18.69
CA THR A 91 -6.73 1.02 17.75
C THR A 91 -8.05 0.46 18.28
N ASP A 92 -9.07 1.32 18.37
CA ASP A 92 -10.45 0.97 18.68
C ASP A 92 -11.25 0.93 17.37
N GLU A 93 -11.90 -0.20 17.07
CA GLU A 93 -12.69 -0.40 15.84
C GLU A 93 -13.89 0.55 15.71
N THR A 94 -14.29 1.22 16.80
CA THR A 94 -15.42 2.15 16.84
C THR A 94 -15.01 3.62 16.65
N ILE A 95 -13.71 3.92 16.66
CA ILE A 95 -13.18 5.27 16.56
C ILE A 95 -12.41 5.43 15.26
N SER A 96 -12.82 6.40 14.43
CA SER A 96 -12.14 6.64 13.16
C SER A 96 -10.70 7.15 13.35
N VAL A 97 -9.72 6.51 12.72
CA VAL A 97 -8.28 6.83 12.80
C VAL A 97 -7.72 7.29 11.44
N PRO A 98 -6.57 8.01 11.41
CA PRO A 98 -5.90 8.33 10.16
C PRO A 98 -5.40 7.09 9.41
N LEU A 99 -5.28 7.23 8.09
CA LEU A 99 -4.58 6.29 7.22
C LEU A 99 -3.30 6.94 6.67
N LEU A 100 -2.19 6.21 6.78
CA LEU A 100 -0.91 6.56 6.18
C LEU A 100 -0.56 5.54 5.11
N LEU A 101 -0.01 5.99 3.98
CA LEU A 101 0.64 5.12 3.01
C LEU A 101 2.09 5.59 2.85
N ASP A 102 3.05 4.70 3.09
CA ASP A 102 4.47 4.99 2.97
C ASP A 102 5.10 4.17 1.83
N ILE A 103 5.44 4.89 0.75
CA ILE A 103 5.73 4.32 -0.55
C ILE A 103 7.25 4.25 -0.78
N HIS A 104 7.72 3.05 -1.09
CA HIS A 104 9.14 2.75 -1.23
C HIS A 104 9.78 3.35 -2.50
N GLY A 105 11.10 3.58 -2.45
CA GLY A 105 11.88 4.02 -3.60
C GLY A 105 12.13 2.93 -4.67
N PHE A 106 12.80 3.29 -5.75
CA PHE A 106 13.11 2.34 -6.83
C PHE A 106 14.09 1.26 -6.36
N GLY A 107 13.80 -0.01 -6.68
CA GLY A 107 14.65 -1.16 -6.41
C GLY A 107 14.63 -1.66 -4.95
N VAL A 108 13.80 -1.08 -4.09
CA VAL A 108 13.55 -1.55 -2.72
C VAL A 108 12.13 -2.10 -2.60
N ASN A 109 11.77 -2.64 -1.44
CA ASN A 109 10.46 -3.27 -1.17
C ASN A 109 9.77 -2.68 0.07
N SER A 110 8.52 -3.07 0.30
CA SER A 110 7.67 -2.65 1.43
C SER A 110 8.34 -2.83 2.80
N HIS A 111 8.94 -4.00 3.05
CA HIS A 111 9.66 -4.30 4.28
C HIS A 111 10.87 -3.40 4.49
N ASN A 112 11.63 -3.12 3.42
CA ASN A 112 12.76 -2.20 3.48
C ASN A 112 12.30 -0.77 3.78
N GLN A 113 11.18 -0.33 3.20
CA GLN A 113 10.61 0.99 3.46
C GLN A 113 10.18 1.13 4.92
N MET A 114 9.40 0.20 5.45
CA MET A 114 8.99 0.18 6.87
C MET A 114 10.20 0.28 7.80
N ASN A 115 11.22 -0.55 7.57
CA ASN A 115 12.45 -0.52 8.38
C ASN A 115 13.26 0.77 8.20
N HIS A 116 13.18 1.41 7.03
CA HIS A 116 13.93 2.62 6.72
C HIS A 116 13.30 3.87 7.34
N THR A 117 11.97 3.98 7.28
CA THR A 117 11.24 5.18 7.74
C THR A 117 10.80 5.07 9.19
N GLY A 118 10.54 3.86 9.68
CA GLY A 118 9.95 3.64 11.01
C GLY A 118 8.53 4.20 11.11
N MET A 119 7.79 4.27 10.00
CA MET A 119 6.44 4.83 9.99
C MET A 119 5.44 4.01 10.81
N ASP A 120 5.72 2.72 11.04
CA ASP A 120 5.02 1.85 11.99
C ASP A 120 5.06 2.41 13.43
N LYS A 121 6.20 2.94 13.86
CA LYS A 121 6.34 3.55 15.20
C LYS A 121 5.58 4.87 15.30
N ILE A 122 5.62 5.69 14.24
CA ILE A 122 4.84 6.92 14.16
C ILE A 122 3.34 6.62 14.17
N ALA A 123 2.93 5.55 13.46
CA ALA A 123 1.57 5.05 13.44
C ALA A 123 1.12 4.61 14.85
N GLU A 124 1.94 3.84 15.58
CA GLU A 124 1.67 3.43 16.97
C GLU A 124 1.51 4.65 17.90
N GLU A 125 2.43 5.63 17.84
CA GLU A 125 2.40 6.82 18.70
C GLU A 125 1.19 7.73 18.46
N ASN A 126 0.66 7.74 17.23
CA ASN A 126 -0.42 8.65 16.82
C ASN A 126 -1.76 7.95 16.62
N ASN A 127 -1.83 6.64 16.92
CA ASN A 127 -2.98 5.79 16.65
C ASN A 127 -3.50 5.97 15.21
N ALA A 128 -2.61 5.77 14.24
CA ALA A 128 -2.91 5.77 12.82
C ALA A 128 -2.63 4.38 12.24
N ILE A 129 -3.39 3.96 11.24
CA ILE A 129 -3.09 2.74 10.49
C ILE A 129 -2.14 3.12 9.35
N VAL A 130 -1.09 2.32 9.13
CA VAL A 130 -0.14 2.55 8.05
C VAL A 130 -0.04 1.35 7.13
N LEU A 131 -0.02 1.64 5.83
CA LEU A 131 0.25 0.67 4.78
C LEU A 131 1.63 0.95 4.18
N PHE A 132 2.33 -0.12 3.83
CA PHE A 132 3.54 -0.09 3.00
C PHE A 132 3.28 -0.87 1.72
N PRO A 133 2.75 -0.20 0.67
CA PRO A 133 2.45 -0.84 -0.61
C PRO A 133 3.71 -1.39 -1.29
N GLN A 134 3.59 -2.52 -2.00
CA GLN A 134 4.64 -3.07 -2.85
C GLN A 134 4.44 -2.67 -4.32
N GLY A 135 5.45 -2.02 -4.88
CA GLY A 135 5.51 -1.67 -6.31
C GLY A 135 5.84 -2.90 -7.16
N TYR A 136 5.28 -2.96 -8.36
CA TYR A 136 5.54 -4.06 -9.29
C TYR A 136 7.00 -4.06 -9.75
N GLY A 137 7.68 -5.19 -9.63
CA GLY A 137 9.12 -5.29 -9.88
C GLY A 137 9.95 -4.30 -9.05
N ASN A 138 9.52 -4.02 -7.81
CA ASN A 138 10.17 -3.03 -6.92
C ASN A 138 10.25 -1.61 -7.53
N SER A 139 9.24 -1.22 -8.31
CA SER A 139 9.17 0.08 -8.97
C SER A 139 7.73 0.60 -9.03
N TRP A 140 7.60 1.92 -9.24
CA TRP A 140 6.33 2.61 -9.39
C TRP A 140 6.24 3.31 -10.75
N ASN A 141 5.10 3.19 -11.42
CA ASN A 141 4.80 3.86 -12.67
C ASN A 141 4.24 5.27 -12.41
N PHE A 142 5.13 6.26 -12.45
CA PHE A 142 4.77 7.68 -12.42
C PHE A 142 4.88 8.36 -13.80
N GLY A 143 4.93 7.57 -14.88
CA GLY A 143 4.83 8.02 -16.28
C GLY A 143 6.13 8.48 -16.95
N VAL A 144 7.18 8.86 -16.23
CA VAL A 144 8.43 9.36 -16.85
C VAL A 144 9.46 8.24 -17.06
N CYS A 145 9.76 7.50 -16.01
CA CYS A 145 10.70 6.39 -15.95
C CYS A 145 10.32 5.55 -14.72
N CYS A 146 10.90 4.41 -14.37
CA CYS A 146 11.77 3.42 -15.00
C CYS A 146 11.42 2.08 -14.34
N GLY A 147 11.83 0.97 -14.96
CA GLY A 147 11.65 -0.38 -14.43
C GLY A 147 10.27 -0.96 -14.70
N ASP A 148 10.06 -2.15 -14.16
CA ASP A 148 9.02 -3.07 -14.62
C ASP A 148 7.62 -2.50 -14.53
N SER A 149 7.33 -1.69 -13.51
CA SER A 149 6.01 -1.09 -13.36
C SER A 149 5.69 -0.15 -14.52
N LYS A 150 6.66 0.70 -14.91
CA LYS A 150 6.51 1.59 -16.06
C LYS A 150 6.61 0.84 -17.39
N ASP A 151 7.48 -0.16 -17.49
CA ASP A 151 7.70 -0.90 -18.74
C ASP A 151 6.51 -1.81 -19.10
N ASN A 152 5.73 -2.24 -18.10
CA ASN A 152 4.48 -2.99 -18.28
C ASN A 152 3.22 -2.12 -18.20
N ASP A 153 3.35 -0.79 -18.18
CA ASP A 153 2.25 0.18 -18.08
C ASP A 153 1.28 -0.12 -16.92
N ILE A 154 1.83 -0.52 -15.77
CA ILE A 154 1.04 -0.83 -14.58
C ILE A 154 0.37 0.44 -14.07
N ASN A 155 -0.93 0.37 -13.79
CA ASN A 155 -1.68 1.49 -13.24
C ASN A 155 -1.55 1.53 -11.71
N ASP A 156 -0.41 2.02 -11.23
CA ASP A 156 -0.15 2.11 -9.79
C ASP A 156 -1.05 3.11 -9.06
N VAL A 157 -1.49 4.18 -9.73
CA VAL A 157 -2.45 5.12 -9.14
C VAL A 157 -3.75 4.40 -8.79
N ASN A 158 -4.20 3.49 -9.66
CA ASN A 158 -5.41 2.70 -9.40
C ASN A 158 -5.20 1.70 -8.25
N PHE A 159 -4.03 1.10 -8.13
CA PHE A 159 -3.72 0.23 -6.99
C PHE A 159 -3.70 1.00 -5.67
N ILE A 160 -3.07 2.18 -5.61
CA ILE A 160 -3.07 3.02 -4.41
C ILE A 160 -4.50 3.44 -4.02
N ARG A 161 -5.34 3.81 -4.98
CA ARG A 161 -6.76 4.10 -4.72
C ARG A 161 -7.52 2.87 -4.23
N PHE A 162 -7.24 1.70 -4.78
CA PHE A 162 -7.80 0.45 -4.30
C PHE A 162 -7.44 0.21 -2.82
N LEU A 163 -6.16 0.36 -2.44
CA LEU A 163 -5.73 0.18 -1.05
C LEU A 163 -6.44 1.13 -0.09
N ILE A 164 -6.61 2.40 -0.48
CA ILE A 164 -7.34 3.38 0.36
C ILE A 164 -8.78 2.91 0.60
N ASN A 165 -9.48 2.50 -0.46
CA ASN A 165 -10.87 2.03 -0.34
C ASN A 165 -10.95 0.72 0.46
N HIS A 166 -10.07 -0.23 0.16
CA HIS A 166 -10.00 -1.51 0.85
C HIS A 166 -9.75 -1.32 2.35
N SER A 167 -8.84 -0.42 2.74
CA SER A 167 -8.62 -0.08 4.15
C SER A 167 -9.84 0.59 4.80
N GLN A 168 -10.62 1.37 4.06
CA GLN A 168 -11.86 1.98 4.58
C GLN A 168 -12.99 0.97 4.80
N GLU A 169 -13.00 -0.11 4.02
CA GLU A 169 -13.95 -1.21 4.18
C GLU A 169 -13.58 -2.10 5.37
N GLU A 170 -12.28 -2.26 5.64
CA GLU A 170 -11.79 -3.18 6.67
C GLU A 170 -11.57 -2.53 8.05
N PHE A 171 -11.12 -1.27 8.06
CA PHE A 171 -10.71 -0.57 9.28
C PHE A 171 -11.52 0.70 9.50
N PRO A 172 -11.59 1.23 10.75
CA PRO A 172 -12.28 2.49 11.02
C PRO A 172 -11.44 3.67 10.52
N ILE A 173 -11.31 3.85 9.20
CA ILE A 173 -10.53 4.94 8.63
C ILE A 173 -11.36 6.22 8.54
N ASP A 174 -10.81 7.33 9.03
CA ASP A 174 -11.34 8.65 8.71
C ASP A 174 -10.94 9.06 7.29
N SER A 175 -11.91 9.03 6.38
CA SER A 175 -11.72 9.40 4.97
C SER A 175 -11.18 10.81 4.74
N ASN A 176 -11.25 11.72 5.73
CA ASN A 176 -10.68 13.07 5.64
C ASN A 176 -9.22 13.14 6.12
N ARG A 177 -8.66 12.04 6.65
CA ARG A 177 -7.30 11.95 7.20
C ARG A 177 -6.52 10.82 6.55
N VAL A 178 -6.44 10.84 5.22
CA VAL A 178 -5.60 9.94 4.43
C VAL A 178 -4.37 10.71 3.95
N TYR A 179 -3.19 10.22 4.27
CA TYR A 179 -1.92 10.85 3.93
C TYR A 179 -1.01 9.87 3.19
N LEU A 180 -0.29 10.39 2.20
CA LEU A 180 0.70 9.65 1.43
C LEU A 180 2.07 10.28 1.65
N THR A 181 3.08 9.43 1.78
CA THR A 181 4.48 9.81 1.81
C THR A 181 5.29 8.77 1.03
N GLY A 182 6.51 9.14 0.66
CA GLY A 182 7.43 8.23 -0.01
C GLY A 182 8.76 8.90 -0.29
N TRP A 183 9.69 8.14 -0.88
CA TRP A 183 11.01 8.65 -1.25
C TRP A 183 11.36 8.28 -2.70
N SER A 184 12.00 9.20 -3.41
CA SER A 184 12.55 8.97 -4.76
C SER A 184 11.44 8.58 -5.74
N ASN A 185 11.49 7.38 -6.34
CA ASN A 185 10.42 6.87 -7.21
C ASN A 185 9.05 6.81 -6.51
N GLY A 186 9.01 6.45 -5.22
CA GLY A 186 7.77 6.48 -4.43
C GLY A 186 7.30 7.90 -4.06
N CYS A 187 8.17 8.91 -4.13
CA CYS A 187 7.77 10.32 -3.98
C CYS A 187 7.29 10.93 -5.30
N ALA A 188 7.77 10.40 -6.43
CA ALA A 188 7.31 10.79 -7.74
C ALA A 188 5.93 10.17 -8.08
N MET A 189 5.61 9.04 -7.46
CA MET A 189 4.30 8.36 -7.47
C MET A 189 3.27 9.15 -6.66
#